data_AF-A0A257Q2X3-F1
#
_entry.id   AF-A0A257Q2X3-F1
#
_cell.length_a   1.000
_cell.length_b   1.000
_cell.length_c   1.000
_cell.angle_alpha   90.00
_cell.angle_beta   90.00
_cell.angle_gamma   90.00
#
_symmetry.space_group_name_H-M   'P 1'
#
loop_
_entity.id
_entity.type
_entity.pdbx_description
1 polymer ?
#
loop_
_entity_poly.entity_id
_entity_poly.type
_entity_poly.pdbx_seq_one_letter_code
_entity_poly.pdbx_strand_id
1 'polypeptide(L)'
;RLQDLTFPREEDSTLSILYEYDFGDDWQHDLILRRIPRENGAKYPRCIAGARSGPPEDVGGASGYADFLEAWGDPDHEEHKTMRQWAGRKFHPEHFDLEATNKAIARAIRASEGGYRFRLDRTS
;
A
#
# COMPACT_ATOMS: atom_id res chain seq x y z
N ARG A 1 5.37 -19.90 0.83
CA ARG A 1 6.69 -20.36 1.34
C ARG A 1 7.33 -19.20 2.10
N LEU A 2 7.56 -19.31 3.40
CA LEU A 2 8.25 -18.26 4.16
C LEU A 2 9.70 -18.18 3.67
N GLN A 3 10.16 -16.99 3.28
CA GLN A 3 11.55 -16.74 2.89
C GLN A 3 12.20 -15.86 3.96
N ASP A 4 13.31 -16.34 4.52
CA ASP A 4 14.11 -15.54 5.43
C ASP A 4 14.99 -14.58 4.62
N LEU A 5 14.77 -13.29 4.81
CA LEU A 5 15.50 -12.24 4.11
C LEU A 5 16.53 -11.62 5.06
N THR A 6 17.78 -11.58 4.61
CA THR A 6 18.85 -10.91 5.35
C THR A 6 18.98 -9.49 4.82
N PHE A 7 18.63 -8.50 5.65
CA PHE A 7 18.82 -7.10 5.28
C PHE A 7 20.30 -6.74 5.38
N PRO A 8 20.93 -6.18 4.34
CA PRO A 8 22.36 -5.88 4.38
C PRO A 8 22.67 -4.78 5.42
N ARG A 9 23.87 -4.81 5.99
CA ARG A 9 24.27 -3.90 7.08
C ARG A 9 24.82 -2.55 6.60
N GLU A 10 25.00 -2.36 5.30
CA GLU A 10 25.61 -1.18 4.71
C GLU A 10 24.60 -0.03 4.56
N GLU A 11 25.04 1.22 4.77
CA GLU A 11 24.16 2.39 4.84
C GLU A 11 23.39 2.68 3.54
N ASP A 12 23.95 2.32 2.39
CA ASP A 12 23.35 2.53 1.06
C ASP A 12 22.75 1.27 0.43
N SER A 13 22.66 0.20 1.20
CA SER A 13 22.10 -1.06 0.71
C SER A 13 20.58 -0.99 0.59
N THR A 14 20.06 -1.54 -0.52
CA THR A 14 18.63 -1.73 -0.73
C THR A 14 18.32 -3.22 -0.82
N LEU A 15 17.25 -3.66 -0.15
CA LEU A 15 16.69 -4.99 -0.33
C LEU A 15 15.37 -4.86 -1.10
N SER A 16 15.27 -5.52 -2.25
CA SER A 16 14.03 -5.61 -3.01
C SER A 16 13.32 -6.92 -2.71
N ILE A 17 12.01 -6.87 -2.48
CA ILE A 17 11.15 -8.00 -2.19
C ILE A 17 9.93 -7.88 -3.08
N LEU A 18 9.64 -8.93 -3.86
CA LEU A 18 8.35 -9.07 -4.51
C LEU A 18 7.38 -9.70 -3.51
N TYR A 19 6.32 -8.98 -3.15
CA TYR A 19 5.30 -9.44 -2.22
C TYR A 19 3.99 -9.66 -2.96
N GLU A 20 3.54 -10.91 -2.98
CA GLU A 20 2.24 -11.30 -3.53
C GLU A 20 1.18 -11.19 -2.43
N TYR A 21 0.11 -10.45 -2.72
CA TYR A 21 -1.05 -10.24 -1.87
C TYR A 21 -2.31 -10.65 -2.63
N ASP A 22 -3.26 -11.24 -1.91
CA ASP A 22 -4.51 -11.77 -2.46
C ASP A 22 -4.29 -12.81 -3.58
N PHE A 23 -4.35 -14.09 -3.22
CA PHE A 23 -4.18 -15.18 -4.18
C PHE A 23 -5.31 -15.29 -5.22
N GLY A 24 -6.39 -14.51 -5.09
CA GLY A 24 -7.41 -14.38 -6.13
C GLY A 24 -6.97 -13.44 -7.24
N ASP A 25 -6.64 -12.20 -6.86
CA ASP A 25 -6.31 -11.11 -7.78
C ASP A 25 -4.82 -11.02 -8.16
N ASP A 26 -3.95 -11.79 -7.51
CA ASP A 26 -2.50 -11.85 -7.75
C ASP A 26 -1.83 -10.46 -7.71
N TRP A 27 -2.13 -9.66 -6.67
CA TRP A 27 -1.50 -8.36 -6.50
C TRP A 27 -0.03 -8.51 -6.16
N GLN A 28 0.82 -7.99 -7.04
CA GLN A 28 2.26 -7.99 -6.84
C GLN A 28 2.75 -6.61 -6.40
N HIS A 29 3.39 -6.56 -5.24
CA HIS A 29 3.98 -5.35 -4.67
C HIS A 29 5.50 -5.43 -4.64
N ASP A 30 6.16 -4.48 -5.30
CA ASP A 30 7.60 -4.29 -5.17
C ASP A 30 7.92 -3.49 -3.89
N LEU A 31 8.47 -4.17 -2.89
CA LEU A 31 8.93 -3.56 -1.64
C LEU A 31 10.43 -3.32 -1.70
N ILE A 32 10.83 -2.06 -1.70
CA ILE A 32 12.24 -1.66 -1.63
C ILE A 32 12.53 -1.14 -0.22
N LEU A 33 13.24 -1.94 0.56
CA LEU A 33 13.65 -1.58 1.90
C LEU A 33 14.99 -0.86 1.83
N ARG A 34 15.09 0.28 2.50
CA ARG A 34 16.31 1.08 2.62
C ARG A 34 16.54 1.44 4.07
N ARG A 35 17.81 1.54 4.48
CA ARG A 35 18.14 2.06 5.80
C ARG A 35 18.08 3.58 5.77
N ILE A 36 17.36 4.16 6.72
CA ILE A 36 17.36 5.61 6.92
C ILE A 36 17.59 5.92 8.41
N PRO A 37 18.26 7.05 8.73
CA PRO A 37 18.36 7.52 10.11
C PRO A 37 16.97 7.70 10.72
N ARG A 38 16.85 7.42 12.02
CA ARG A 38 15.61 7.70 12.76
C ARG A 38 15.44 9.20 12.92
N GLU A 39 14.23 9.69 12.70
CA GLU A 39 13.89 11.09 12.89
C GLU A 39 13.53 11.34 14.37
N ASN A 40 14.20 12.31 15.00
CA ASN A 40 13.95 12.64 16.40
C ASN A 40 12.52 13.16 16.60
N GLY A 41 11.80 12.58 17.56
CA GLY A 41 10.42 12.94 17.87
C GLY A 41 9.36 12.34 16.93
N ALA A 42 9.75 11.63 15.86
CA ALA A 42 8.81 10.97 14.97
C ALA A 42 8.18 9.73 15.61
N LYS A 43 6.88 9.52 15.34
CA LYS A 43 6.15 8.30 15.70
C LYS A 43 6.08 7.37 14.49
N TYR A 44 6.35 6.08 14.71
CA TYR A 44 6.37 5.04 13.69
C TYR A 44 5.33 3.94 13.97
N PRO A 45 4.83 3.25 12.94
CA PRO A 45 5.05 3.51 11.52
C PRO A 45 4.32 4.78 11.05
N ARG A 46 4.84 5.42 9.99
CA ARG A 46 4.22 6.58 9.34
C ARG A 46 4.42 6.51 7.83
N CYS A 47 3.43 6.99 7.09
CA CYS A 47 3.54 7.28 5.68
C CYS A 47 4.14 8.70 5.53
N ILE A 48 5.15 8.85 4.68
CA ILE A 48 5.79 10.15 4.40
C ILE A 48 5.42 10.71 3.03
N ALA A 49 4.98 9.85 2.11
CA ALA A 49 4.56 10.20 0.76
C ALA A 49 3.74 9.04 0.18
N GLY A 50 2.92 9.36 -0.81
CA GLY A 50 2.18 8.40 -1.62
C GLY A 50 1.57 9.12 -2.81
N ALA A 51 1.09 8.34 -3.78
CA ALA A 51 0.47 8.85 -4.98
C ALA A 51 -0.61 7.88 -5.42
N ARG A 52 -1.67 8.44 -6.02
CA ARG A 52 -2.81 7.71 -6.57
C ARG A 52 -3.60 6.94 -5.49
N SER A 53 -4.84 6.61 -5.81
CA SER A 53 -5.64 5.73 -4.95
C SER A 53 -5.21 4.28 -5.19
N GLY A 54 -5.33 3.46 -4.15
CA GLY A 54 -5.24 2.01 -4.31
C GLY A 54 -6.36 1.52 -5.23
N PRO A 55 -6.15 0.42 -5.98
CA PRO A 55 -7.21 -0.21 -6.76
C PRO A 55 -8.44 -0.50 -5.89
N PRO A 56 -9.67 -0.38 -6.43
CA PRO A 56 -10.86 -0.89 -5.75
C PRO A 56 -10.70 -2.39 -5.43
N GLU A 57 -11.30 -2.84 -4.33
CA GLU A 57 -11.38 -4.28 -4.02
C GLU A 57 -12.13 -5.02 -5.13
N ASP A 58 -11.74 -6.27 -5.40
CA ASP A 58 -12.36 -7.16 -6.40
C ASP A 58 -12.37 -6.61 -7.84
N VAL A 59 -11.44 -5.72 -8.19
CA VAL A 59 -11.31 -5.17 -9.55
C VAL A 59 -10.70 -6.17 -10.55
N GLY A 60 -10.22 -7.33 -10.08
CA GLY A 60 -9.65 -8.38 -10.93
C GLY A 60 -8.15 -8.19 -11.19
N GLY A 61 -7.41 -7.82 -10.14
CA GLY A 61 -5.96 -7.68 -10.21
C GLY A 61 -5.48 -6.52 -11.08
N ALA A 62 -4.19 -6.57 -11.45
CA ALA A 62 -3.54 -5.50 -12.20
C ALA A 62 -4.13 -5.26 -13.59
N SER A 63 -4.52 -6.32 -14.31
CA SER A 63 -5.17 -6.20 -15.62
C SER A 63 -6.57 -5.61 -15.51
N GLY A 64 -7.39 -6.12 -14.58
CA GLY A 64 -8.73 -5.59 -14.37
C GLY A 64 -8.71 -4.13 -13.94
N TYR A 65 -7.72 -3.72 -13.14
CA TYR A 65 -7.54 -2.30 -12.81
C TYR A 65 -7.14 -1.44 -14.01
N ALA A 66 -6.34 -1.95 -14.95
CA ALA A 66 -6.01 -1.23 -16.18
C ALA A 66 -7.25 -0.99 -17.05
N ASP A 67 -8.04 -2.04 -17.28
CA ASP A 67 -9.30 -1.96 -18.04
C ASP A 67 -10.29 -1.01 -17.35
N PHE A 68 -10.39 -1.09 -16.02
CA PHE A 68 -11.18 -0.17 -15.21
C PHE A 68 -10.74 1.28 -15.39
N LEU A 69 -9.43 1.57 -15.40
CA LEU A 69 -8.92 2.94 -15.58
C LEU A 69 -9.19 3.49 -16.99
N GLU A 70 -9.12 2.63 -18.02
CA GLU A 70 -9.49 3.00 -19.39
C GLU A 70 -10.98 3.42 -19.45
N ALA A 71 -11.87 2.55 -18.98
CA ALA A 71 -13.30 2.86 -18.91
C ALA A 71 -13.60 4.06 -18.00
N TRP A 72 -12.87 4.22 -16.89
CA TRP A 72 -13.04 5.33 -15.97
C TRP A 72 -12.64 6.68 -16.60
N GLY A 73 -11.58 6.69 -17.41
CA GLY A 73 -11.00 7.89 -18.00
C GLY A 73 -11.74 8.40 -19.23
N ASP A 74 -12.41 7.52 -19.96
CA ASP A 74 -13.11 7.84 -21.21
C ASP A 74 -14.64 7.91 -21.02
N PRO A 75 -15.25 9.12 -21.10
CA PRO A 75 -16.71 9.28 -20.98
C PRO A 75 -17.53 8.59 -22.08
N ASP A 76 -16.92 8.31 -23.24
CA ASP A 76 -17.57 7.67 -24.39
C ASP A 76 -17.42 6.13 -24.36
N HIS A 77 -16.59 5.60 -23.45
CA HIS A 77 -16.45 4.17 -23.25
C HIS A 77 -17.78 3.56 -22.79
N GLU A 78 -18.16 2.42 -23.38
CA GLU A 78 -19.46 1.78 -23.14
C GLU A 78 -19.68 1.47 -21.64
N GLU A 79 -18.61 1.08 -20.94
CA GLU A 79 -18.64 0.76 -19.52
C GLU A 79 -18.43 1.95 -18.56
N HIS A 80 -18.19 3.17 -19.06
CA HIS A 80 -17.81 4.32 -18.23
C HIS A 80 -18.78 4.55 -17.06
N LYS A 81 -20.08 4.61 -17.36
CA LYS A 81 -21.11 4.88 -16.36
C LYS A 81 -21.19 3.75 -15.31
N THR A 82 -21.05 2.51 -15.77
CA THR A 82 -21.06 1.32 -14.90
C THR A 82 -19.88 1.35 -13.94
N MET A 83 -18.67 1.62 -14.43
CA MET A 83 -17.45 1.66 -13.60
C MET A 83 -17.45 2.84 -12.62
N ARG A 84 -17.96 4.01 -13.04
CA ARG A 84 -18.17 5.16 -12.14
C ARG A 84 -19.15 4.86 -11.01
N GLN A 85 -20.22 4.10 -11.30
CA GLN A 85 -21.19 3.70 -10.31
C GLN A 85 -20.63 2.64 -9.35
N TRP A 86 -19.93 1.65 -9.89
CA TRP A 86 -19.37 0.53 -9.13
C TRP A 86 -18.30 0.97 -8.12
N ALA A 87 -17.28 1.72 -8.54
CA ALA A 87 -16.24 2.19 -7.63
C ALA A 87 -16.74 3.29 -6.65
N GLY A 88 -17.90 3.87 -6.94
CA GLY A 88 -18.57 4.82 -6.08
C GLY A 88 -17.98 6.23 -6.11
N ARG A 89 -18.75 7.18 -5.57
CA ARG A 89 -18.48 8.63 -5.69
C ARG A 89 -17.21 9.12 -4.99
N LYS A 90 -16.63 8.31 -4.10
CA LYS A 90 -15.44 8.68 -3.33
C LYS A 90 -14.15 8.25 -4.00
N PHE A 91 -14.21 7.33 -4.96
CA PHE A 91 -13.03 6.86 -5.66
C PHE A 91 -12.55 7.90 -6.67
N HIS A 92 -11.26 8.20 -6.63
CA HIS A 92 -10.59 9.06 -7.60
C HIS A 92 -9.18 8.48 -7.83
N PRO A 93 -8.88 7.96 -9.04
CA PRO A 93 -7.66 7.18 -9.26
C PRO A 93 -6.38 7.98 -8.99
N GLU A 94 -6.38 9.28 -9.26
CA GLU A 94 -5.22 10.14 -9.06
C GLU A 94 -5.14 10.79 -7.67
N HIS A 95 -6.08 10.49 -6.78
CA HIS A 95 -6.11 11.08 -5.45
C HIS A 95 -5.36 10.24 -4.41
N PHE A 96 -4.53 10.88 -3.61
CA PHE A 96 -3.91 10.30 -2.42
C PHE A 96 -3.97 11.30 -1.25
N ASP A 97 -4.41 10.85 -0.08
CA ASP A 97 -4.49 11.67 1.13
C ASP A 97 -3.52 11.13 2.20
N LEU A 98 -2.43 11.86 2.42
CA LEU A 98 -1.38 11.52 3.37
C LEU A 98 -1.84 11.58 4.83
N GLU A 99 -2.73 12.52 5.16
CA GLU A 99 -3.23 12.69 6.52
C GLU A 99 -4.21 11.58 6.87
N ALA A 100 -5.18 11.31 5.99
CA ALA A 100 -6.12 10.21 6.14
C ALA A 100 -5.39 8.86 6.25
N THR A 101 -4.34 8.65 5.44
CA THR A 101 -3.50 7.45 5.47
C THR A 101 -2.81 7.28 6.82
N ASN A 102 -2.15 8.32 7.34
CA ASN A 102 -1.50 8.26 8.64
C ASN A 102 -2.50 8.06 9.79
N LYS A 103 -3.71 8.63 9.68
CA LYS A 103 -4.79 8.39 10.64
C LYS A 103 -5.26 6.93 10.62
N ALA A 104 -5.36 6.31 9.45
CA ALA A 104 -5.69 4.90 9.30
C ALA A 104 -4.59 4.00 9.89
N ILE A 105 -3.31 4.27 9.58
CA ILE A 105 -2.16 3.58 10.18
C ILE A 105 -2.23 3.64 11.70
N ALA A 106 -2.43 4.84 12.28
CA ALA A 106 -2.50 4.99 13.73
C ALA A 106 -3.69 4.23 14.35
N ARG A 107 -4.82 4.12 13.64
CA ARG A 107 -5.97 3.30 14.07
C ARG A 107 -5.64 1.81 14.06
N ALA A 108 -5.05 1.31 12.96
CA ALA A 108 -4.66 -0.09 12.83
C ALA A 108 -3.67 -0.50 13.93
N ILE A 109 -2.66 0.32 14.21
CA ILE A 109 -1.67 0.08 15.27
C ILE A 109 -2.31 0.07 16.68
N ARG A 110 -3.35 0.87 16.92
CA ARG A 110 -4.09 0.82 18.18
C ARG A 110 -4.96 -0.42 18.30
N ALA A 111 -5.54 -0.89 17.20
CA ALA A 111 -6.39 -2.08 17.16
C ALA A 111 -5.60 -3.38 17.25
N SER A 112 -4.32 -3.39 16.84
CA SER A 112 -3.48 -4.59 16.78
C SER A 112 -2.89 -5.02 18.15
N GLU A 113 -3.71 -5.10 19.21
CA GLU A 113 -3.33 -5.41 20.61
C GLU A 113 -1.97 -6.15 20.77
N GLY A 114 -0.94 -5.44 21.24
CA GLY A 114 0.34 -5.99 21.68
C GLY A 114 1.32 -6.50 20.62
N GLY A 115 0.87 -7.12 19.52
CA GLY A 115 1.74 -7.87 18.59
C GLY A 115 2.83 -7.05 17.88
N TYR A 116 2.56 -5.77 17.61
CA TYR A 116 3.55 -4.86 17.02
C TYR A 116 4.60 -4.37 18.04
N ARG A 117 4.22 -4.17 19.31
CA ARG A 117 5.12 -3.63 20.36
C ARG A 117 6.21 -4.63 20.77
N PHE A 118 5.94 -5.94 20.71
CA PHE A 118 6.87 -6.98 21.17
C PHE A 118 8.14 -7.18 20.32
N ARG A 119 8.25 -6.54 19.13
CA ARG A 119 9.45 -6.66 18.29
C ARG A 119 10.52 -5.59 18.51
N LEU A 120 10.25 -4.55 19.32
CA LEU A 120 11.23 -3.50 19.62
C LEU A 120 12.10 -3.79 20.86
N ASP A 121 11.71 -4.73 21.72
CA ASP A 121 12.36 -4.98 23.03
C ASP A 121 13.42 -6.10 23.04
N ARG A 122 13.90 -6.59 21.88
CA ARG A 122 14.83 -7.74 21.81
C ARG A 122 16.17 -7.49 21.14
N THR A 123 16.64 -6.25 21.14
CA THR A 123 18.03 -5.93 20.80
C THR A 123 18.55 -4.83 21.74
N SER A 124 19.07 -5.26 22.88
CA SER A 124 20.05 -4.54 23.70
C SER A 124 21.23 -5.48 23.93
#